data_AF-A0A364VDN5-F1
#
_entry.id   AF-A0A364VDN5-F1
#
_cell.length_a   1.000
_cell.length_b   1.000
_cell.length_c   1.000
_cell.angle_alpha   90.00
_cell.angle_beta   90.00
_cell.angle_gamma   90.00
#
_symmetry.space_group_name_H-M   'P 1'
#
loop_
_entity.id
_entity.type
_entity.pdbx_description
1 polymer ?
#
loop_
_entity_poly.entity_id
_entity_poly.type
_entity_poly.pdbx_seq_one_letter_code
_entity_poly.pdbx_strand_id
1 'polypeptide(L)'
;MPNTQHPPTNYRYGLVRGTRNVPALPAALPLGLLVSAVLACVNLAVTSDGSSPWLSTLVWGMAVTPAATALAWVALVDRGSLPGAVAKPEEAVESTWYASAASDAFHILLAATGLGAYMAMFWHRPTIALTLSAVFGAAALTFGISYTVRKAR
;
A
#
# COMPACT_ATOMS: atom_id res chain seq x y z
N MET A 1 -45.29 7.06 8.64
CA MET A 1 -44.31 7.32 7.57
C MET A 1 -43.66 6.00 7.21
N PRO A 2 -43.72 5.52 5.95
CA PRO A 2 -43.10 4.25 5.57
C PRO A 2 -41.57 4.40 5.61
N ASN A 3 -40.92 3.55 6.40
CA ASN A 3 -39.47 3.45 6.47
C ASN A 3 -38.97 2.83 5.15
N THR A 4 -38.49 3.65 4.22
CA THR A 4 -37.84 3.19 2.99
C THR A 4 -36.45 2.64 3.33
N GLN A 5 -36.40 1.45 3.93
CA GLN A 5 -35.18 0.66 3.97
C GLN A 5 -34.86 0.23 2.54
N HIS A 6 -34.04 1.01 1.85
CA HIS A 6 -33.38 0.54 0.64
C HIS A 6 -32.65 -0.78 0.98
N PRO A 7 -32.82 -1.83 0.16
CA PRO A 7 -32.11 -3.09 0.40
C PRO A 7 -30.61 -2.79 0.48
N PRO A 8 -29.87 -3.33 1.47
CA PRO A 8 -28.44 -3.16 1.52
C PRO A 8 -27.87 -3.75 0.23
N THR A 9 -27.38 -2.89 -0.64
CA THR A 9 -26.66 -3.32 -1.84
C THR A 9 -25.42 -4.04 -1.34
N ASN A 10 -25.45 -5.37 -1.46
CA ASN A 10 -24.46 -6.26 -0.87
C ASN A 10 -23.18 -6.20 -1.70
N TYR A 11 -22.35 -5.18 -1.48
CA TYR A 11 -21.10 -5.01 -2.20
C TYR A 11 -20.05 -5.96 -1.63
N ARG A 12 -19.76 -7.03 -2.38
CA ARG A 12 -18.75 -8.06 -2.02
C ARG A 12 -17.36 -7.49 -1.67
N TYR A 13 -17.04 -6.30 -2.17
CA TYR A 13 -15.75 -5.62 -1.98
C TYR A 13 -15.83 -4.34 -1.13
N GLY A 14 -16.93 -4.15 -0.39
CA GLY A 14 -17.10 -3.02 0.52
C GLY A 14 -17.29 -1.66 -0.15
N LEU A 15 -17.56 -0.67 0.69
CA LEU A 15 -17.83 0.72 0.35
C LEU A 15 -16.62 1.61 0.69
N VAL A 16 -16.50 2.77 0.04
CA VAL A 16 -15.51 3.78 0.41
C VAL A 16 -15.85 4.40 1.76
N ARG A 17 -14.87 4.48 2.66
CA ARG A 17 -15.01 5.04 4.02
C ARG A 17 -15.63 6.44 4.00
N GLY A 18 -16.69 6.62 4.78
CA GLY A 18 -17.41 7.90 4.87
C GLY A 18 -18.44 8.15 3.76
N THR A 19 -18.61 7.22 2.82
CA THR A 19 -19.67 7.26 1.81
C THR A 19 -20.64 6.09 1.99
N ARG A 20 -21.92 6.28 1.66
CA ARG A 20 -22.94 5.23 1.82
C ARG A 20 -23.14 4.36 0.57
N ASN A 21 -22.69 4.84 -0.60
CA ASN A 21 -23.05 4.25 -1.90
C ASN A 21 -21.90 4.06 -2.89
N VAL A 22 -20.66 4.46 -2.56
CA VAL A 22 -19.53 4.34 -3.51
C VAL A 22 -18.82 3.00 -3.29
N PRO A 23 -18.81 2.08 -4.27
CA PRO A 23 -18.06 0.84 -4.15
C PRO A 23 -16.55 1.12 -4.11
N ALA A 24 -15.82 0.43 -3.22
CA ALA A 24 -14.41 0.71 -2.98
C ALA A 24 -13.49 0.29 -4.14
N LEU A 25 -13.79 -0.83 -4.81
CA LEU A 25 -12.93 -1.38 -5.87
C LEU A 25 -12.88 -0.48 -7.13
N PRO A 26 -14.01 0.02 -7.67
CA PRO A 26 -13.98 0.96 -8.80
C PRO A 26 -13.30 2.29 -8.46
N ALA A 27 -13.36 2.74 -7.20
CA ALA A 27 -12.66 3.94 -6.76
C ALA A 27 -11.15 3.72 -6.60
N ALA A 28 -10.73 2.51 -6.20
CA ALA A 28 -9.32 2.14 -6.03
C ALA A 28 -8.58 1.90 -7.35
N LEU A 29 -9.28 1.43 -8.39
CA LEU A 29 -8.71 1.19 -9.73
C LEU A 29 -7.98 2.42 -10.32
N PRO A 30 -8.61 3.61 -10.45
CA PRO A 30 -7.94 4.77 -11.02
C PRO A 30 -6.77 5.24 -10.14
N LEU A 31 -6.90 5.15 -8.81
CA LEU A 31 -5.79 5.48 -7.91
C LEU A 31 -4.60 4.54 -8.08
N GLY A 32 -4.84 3.23 -8.19
CA GLY A 32 -3.79 2.24 -8.45
C GLY A 32 -3.11 2.46 -9.79
N LEU A 33 -3.88 2.77 -10.84
CA LEU A 33 -3.36 3.10 -12.17
C LEU A 33 -2.52 4.38 -12.18
N LEU A 34 -2.94 5.41 -11.45
CA LEU A 34 -2.18 6.65 -11.33
C LEU A 34 -0.84 6.40 -10.63
N VAL A 35 -0.85 5.64 -9.53
CA VAL A 35 0.38 5.30 -8.80
C VAL A 35 1.32 4.47 -9.67
N SER A 36 0.82 3.45 -10.37
CA SER A 36 1.65 2.61 -11.23
C SER A 36 2.19 3.38 -12.43
N ALA A 37 1.42 4.27 -13.03
CA ALA A 37 1.86 5.15 -14.12
C ALA A 37 2.99 6.10 -13.67
N VAL A 38 2.87 6.72 -12.49
CA VAL A 38 3.93 7.57 -11.94
C VAL A 38 5.22 6.78 -11.75
N LEU A 39 5.14 5.60 -11.13
CA LEU A 39 6.31 4.75 -10.90
C LEU A 39 6.93 4.25 -12.22
N ALA A 40 6.10 3.93 -13.23
CA ALA A 40 6.57 3.58 -14.56
C ALA A 40 7.31 4.75 -15.24
N CYS A 41 6.80 5.98 -15.15
CA CYS A 41 7.49 7.17 -15.67
C CYS A 41 8.85 7.39 -14.98
N VAL A 42 8.94 7.17 -13.67
CA VAL A 42 10.22 7.22 -12.94
C VAL A 42 11.17 6.15 -13.45
N ASN A 43 10.68 4.92 -13.66
CA ASN A 43 11.50 3.84 -14.22
C ASN A 43 12.04 4.18 -15.62
N LEU A 44 11.21 4.77 -16.49
CA LEU A 44 11.62 5.19 -17.83
C LEU A 44 12.69 6.29 -17.78
N ALA A 45 12.57 7.24 -16.86
CA ALA A 45 13.54 8.33 -16.70
C ALA A 45 14.90 7.85 -16.20
N VAL A 46 14.95 6.73 -15.47
CA VAL A 46 16.18 6.16 -14.89
C VAL A 46 16.80 5.09 -15.80
N THR A 47 15.99 4.42 -16.62
CA THR A 47 16.45 3.32 -17.49
C THR A 47 16.69 3.84 -18.91
N SER A 48 17.78 4.58 -19.14
CA SER A 48 18.10 5.14 -20.46
C SER A 48 18.83 4.17 -21.40
N ASP A 49 19.36 3.05 -20.90
CA ASP A 49 20.44 2.32 -21.58
C ASP A 49 20.02 0.96 -22.19
N GLY A 50 18.72 0.71 -22.36
CA GLY A 50 18.19 -0.55 -22.91
C GLY A 50 17.76 -0.46 -24.38
N SER A 51 17.77 -1.59 -25.09
CA SER A 51 17.33 -1.70 -26.50
C SER A 51 15.86 -1.31 -26.73
N SER A 52 15.02 -1.39 -25.68
CA SER A 52 13.61 -0.96 -25.69
C SER A 52 13.14 -0.49 -24.30
N PRO A 53 13.48 0.73 -23.85
CA PRO A 53 13.18 1.24 -22.50
C PRO A 53 11.69 1.36 -22.20
N TRP A 54 10.90 1.61 -23.26
CA TRP A 54 9.45 1.74 -23.17
C TRP A 54 8.78 0.39 -22.86
N LEU A 55 9.29 -0.71 -23.40
CA LEU A 55 8.72 -2.05 -23.21
C LEU A 55 8.99 -2.58 -21.79
N SER A 56 10.22 -2.41 -21.29
CA SER A 56 10.56 -2.79 -19.91
C SER A 56 9.74 -2.01 -18.90
N THR A 57 9.54 -0.71 -19.16
CA THR A 57 8.69 0.16 -18.34
C THR A 57 7.23 -0.27 -18.35
N LEU A 58 6.67 -0.64 -19.50
CA LEU A 58 5.29 -1.13 -19.59
C LEU A 58 5.08 -2.44 -18.83
N VAL A 59 5.99 -3.40 -18.99
CA VAL A 59 5.93 -4.68 -18.27
C VAL A 59 5.99 -4.45 -16.76
N TRP A 60 6.89 -3.59 -16.32
CA TRP A 60 7.03 -3.23 -14.92
C TRP A 60 5.78 -2.51 -14.37
N GLY A 61 5.25 -1.53 -15.10
CA GLY A 61 4.02 -0.82 -14.73
C GLY A 61 2.80 -1.73 -14.64
N MET A 62 2.65 -2.67 -15.58
CA MET A 62 1.58 -3.68 -15.54
C MET A 62 1.73 -4.62 -14.34
N ALA A 63 2.97 -5.01 -13.98
CA ALA A 63 3.21 -5.85 -12.81
C ALA A 63 2.91 -5.14 -11.48
N VAL A 64 3.16 -3.83 -11.40
CA VAL A 64 2.91 -3.03 -10.18
C VAL A 64 1.44 -2.66 -10.01
N THR A 65 0.69 -2.57 -11.10
CA THR A 65 -0.72 -2.12 -11.08
C THR A 65 -1.62 -2.92 -10.13
N PRO A 66 -1.64 -4.27 -10.13
CA PRO A 66 -2.48 -5.04 -9.22
C PRO A 66 -2.17 -4.77 -7.73
N ALA A 67 -0.88 -4.66 -7.39
CA ALA A 67 -0.45 -4.38 -6.03
C ALA A 67 -0.85 -2.96 -5.60
N ALA A 68 -0.63 -1.96 -6.46
CA ALA A 68 -1.02 -0.57 -6.20
C ALA A 68 -2.54 -0.41 -6.04
N THR A 69 -3.33 -1.07 -6.90
CA THR A 69 -4.80 -1.08 -6.79
C THR A 69 -5.26 -1.76 -5.51
N ALA A 70 -4.65 -2.89 -5.12
CA ALA A 70 -4.98 -3.58 -3.87
C ALA A 70 -4.70 -2.68 -2.65
N LEU A 71 -3.56 -1.99 -2.63
CA LEU A 71 -3.21 -1.05 -1.56
C LEU A 71 -4.17 0.16 -1.51
N ALA A 72 -4.51 0.73 -2.67
CA ALA A 72 -5.49 1.80 -2.76
C ALA A 72 -6.87 1.33 -2.25
N TRP A 73 -7.27 0.10 -2.56
CA TRP A 73 -8.51 -0.49 -2.07
C TRP A 73 -8.49 -0.66 -0.55
N VAL A 74 -7.42 -1.23 0.02
CA VAL A 74 -7.26 -1.38 1.48
C VAL A 74 -7.34 -0.03 2.20
N ALA A 75 -6.80 1.04 1.60
CA ALA A 75 -6.82 2.38 2.18
C ALA A 75 -8.21 3.04 2.15
N LEU A 76 -8.99 2.77 1.10
CA LEU A 76 -10.31 3.36 0.89
C LEU A 76 -11.45 2.59 1.53
N VAL A 77 -11.34 1.26 1.62
CA VAL A 77 -12.46 0.40 2.00
C VAL A 77 -12.84 0.59 3.47
N ASP A 78 -14.13 0.76 3.72
CA ASP A 78 -14.69 0.71 5.06
C ASP A 78 -14.78 -0.75 5.53
N ARG A 79 -13.96 -1.12 6.51
CA ARG A 79 -13.92 -2.49 7.04
C ARG A 79 -15.28 -2.94 7.60
N GLY A 80 -16.09 -2.03 8.14
CA GLY A 80 -17.42 -2.35 8.66
C GLY A 80 -18.45 -2.67 7.57
N SER A 81 -18.16 -2.33 6.31
CA SER A 81 -19.00 -2.65 5.16
C SER A 81 -18.68 -4.01 4.52
N LEU A 82 -17.64 -4.69 4.98
CA LEU A 82 -17.21 -5.97 4.42
C LEU A 82 -18.02 -7.14 5.03
N PRO A 83 -18.57 -8.04 4.20
CA PRO A 83 -19.23 -9.25 4.70
C PRO A 83 -18.27 -10.11 5.54
N GLY A 84 -18.65 -10.44 6.77
CA GLY A 84 -17.85 -11.28 7.67
C GLY A 84 -16.76 -10.55 8.45
N ALA A 85 -16.71 -9.21 8.41
CA ALA A 85 -15.81 -8.45 9.27
C ALA A 85 -16.17 -8.63 10.75
N VAL A 86 -15.17 -8.95 11.58
CA VAL A 86 -15.32 -9.03 13.04
C VAL A 86 -15.72 -7.64 13.56
N ALA A 87 -16.80 -7.58 14.35
CA ALA A 87 -17.42 -6.30 14.76
C ALA A 87 -16.51 -5.42 15.65
N LYS A 88 -15.57 -6.04 16.38
CA LYS A 88 -14.60 -5.38 17.27
C LYS A 88 -13.26 -6.11 17.28
N PRO A 89 -12.42 -5.92 16.25
CA PRO A 89 -11.14 -6.63 16.17
C PRO A 89 -10.18 -6.24 17.29
N GLU A 90 -10.23 -5.01 17.79
CA GLU A 90 -9.37 -4.48 18.86
C GLU A 90 -9.57 -5.12 20.25
N GLU A 91 -10.72 -5.76 20.51
CA GLU A 91 -10.96 -6.50 21.77
C GLU A 91 -10.40 -7.94 21.69
N ALA A 92 -9.94 -8.40 20.52
CA ALA A 92 -9.38 -9.72 20.35
C ALA A 92 -7.90 -9.78 20.77
N VAL A 93 -7.53 -10.81 21.53
CA VAL A 93 -6.13 -11.09 21.92
C VAL A 93 -5.23 -11.20 20.69
N GLU A 94 -5.72 -11.81 19.62
CA GLU A 94 -4.99 -11.92 18.35
C GLU A 94 -4.62 -10.56 17.74
N SER A 95 -5.46 -9.54 17.91
CA SER A 95 -5.17 -8.19 17.40
C SER A 95 -3.99 -7.56 18.13
N THR A 96 -3.84 -7.82 19.43
CA THR A 96 -2.72 -7.31 20.22
C THR A 96 -1.42 -8.01 19.83
N TRP A 97 -1.43 -9.33 19.68
CA TRP A 97 -0.27 -10.09 19.18
C TRP A 97 0.11 -9.67 17.77
N TYR A 98 -0.87 -9.47 16.88
CA TYR A 98 -0.62 -8.98 15.53
C TYR A 98 -0.03 -7.57 15.54
N ALA A 99 -0.57 -6.65 16.35
CA ALA A 99 -0.07 -5.28 16.43
C ALA A 99 1.38 -5.24 16.93
N SER A 100 1.70 -6.03 17.96
CA SER A 100 3.07 -6.18 18.46
C SER A 100 3.99 -6.79 17.40
N ALA A 101 3.59 -7.90 16.77
CA ALA A 101 4.39 -8.55 15.72
C ALA A 101 4.61 -7.64 14.50
N ALA A 102 3.59 -6.89 14.08
CA ALA A 102 3.69 -5.94 12.97
C ALA A 102 4.64 -4.78 13.32
N SER A 103 4.59 -4.28 14.56
CA SER A 103 5.54 -3.28 15.06
C SER A 103 6.97 -3.84 15.05
N ASP A 104 7.19 -5.02 15.61
CA ASP A 104 8.52 -5.62 15.71
C ASP A 104 9.09 -5.91 14.32
N ALA A 105 8.30 -6.51 13.43
CA ALA A 105 8.68 -6.79 12.06
C ALA A 105 9.03 -5.51 11.28
N PHE A 106 8.32 -4.41 11.51
CA PHE A 106 8.63 -3.13 10.87
C PHE A 106 10.00 -2.60 11.31
N HIS A 107 10.32 -2.63 12.60
CA HIS A 107 11.63 -2.19 13.10
C HIS A 107 12.76 -3.11 12.62
N ILE A 108 12.53 -4.43 12.60
CA ILE A 108 13.47 -5.40 12.04
C ILE A 108 13.71 -5.13 10.56
N LEU A 109 12.66 -4.83 9.79
CA LEU A 109 12.78 -4.49 8.37
C LEU A 109 13.59 -3.21 8.15
N LEU A 110 13.38 -2.17 8.95
CA LEU A 110 14.18 -0.94 8.90
C LEU A 110 15.64 -1.21 9.24
N ALA A 111 15.91 -1.98 10.29
CA ALA A 111 17.27 -2.34 10.67
C ALA A 111 17.96 -3.18 9.57
N ALA A 112 17.27 -4.18 9.03
CA ALA A 112 17.78 -5.07 7.99
C ALA A 112 18.04 -4.35 6.67
N THR A 113 17.13 -3.46 6.23
CA THR A 113 17.31 -2.68 5.00
C THR A 113 18.43 -1.65 5.15
N GLY A 114 18.53 -0.96 6.28
CA GLY A 114 19.64 -0.03 6.56
C GLY A 114 20.99 -0.73 6.63
N LEU A 115 21.09 -1.82 7.38
CA LEU A 115 22.31 -2.62 7.48
C LEU A 115 22.68 -3.26 6.13
N GLY A 116 21.70 -3.80 5.42
CA GLY A 116 21.87 -4.36 4.09
C GLY A 116 22.36 -3.32 3.08
N ALA A 117 21.85 -2.09 3.14
CA ALA A 117 22.32 -0.99 2.30
C ALA A 117 23.80 -0.65 2.57
N TYR A 118 24.18 -0.57 3.86
CA TYR A 118 25.56 -0.35 4.26
C TYR A 118 26.50 -1.47 3.80
N MET A 119 26.11 -2.73 4.00
CA MET A 119 26.86 -3.91 3.56
C MET A 119 27.00 -3.97 2.03
N ALA A 120 25.94 -3.64 1.30
CA ALA A 120 25.98 -3.59 -0.17
C ALA A 120 26.96 -2.51 -0.66
N MET A 121 27.01 -1.35 0.00
CA MET A 121 27.96 -0.30 -0.33
C MET A 121 29.40 -0.72 -0.01
N PHE A 122 29.62 -1.38 1.13
CA PHE A 122 30.93 -1.94 1.50
C PHE A 122 31.45 -2.90 0.42
N TRP A 123 30.59 -3.74 -0.15
CA TRP A 123 30.94 -4.66 -1.24
C TRP A 123 30.91 -4.05 -2.65
N HIS A 124 30.84 -2.72 -2.76
CA HIS A 124 30.81 -2.00 -4.04
C HIS A 124 29.64 -2.41 -4.95
N ARG A 125 28.46 -2.67 -4.35
CA ARG A 125 27.19 -2.95 -5.03
C ARG A 125 26.24 -1.75 -4.90
N PRO A 126 26.48 -0.63 -5.62
CA PRO A 126 25.75 0.62 -5.43
C PRO A 126 24.26 0.48 -5.75
N THR A 127 23.89 -0.30 -6.76
CA THR A 127 22.48 -0.53 -7.12
C THR A 127 21.70 -1.17 -5.97
N ILE A 128 22.25 -2.22 -5.35
CA ILE A 128 21.59 -2.90 -4.23
C ILE A 128 21.48 -1.96 -3.02
N ALA A 129 22.54 -1.19 -2.74
CA ALA A 129 22.55 -0.22 -1.66
C ALA A 129 21.48 0.86 -1.84
N LEU A 130 21.36 1.41 -3.06
CA LEU A 130 20.34 2.40 -3.41
C LEU A 130 18.93 1.82 -3.32
N THR A 131 18.70 0.59 -3.79
CA THR A 131 17.39 -0.06 -3.69
C THR A 131 16.97 -0.26 -2.23
N LEU A 132 17.87 -0.78 -1.38
CA LEU A 132 17.57 -0.98 0.04
C LEU A 132 17.36 0.34 0.78
N SER A 133 18.13 1.38 0.43
CA SER A 133 17.95 2.73 0.97
C SER A 133 16.61 3.33 0.56
N ALA A 134 16.18 3.11 -0.69
CA ALA A 134 14.87 3.55 -1.17
C ALA A 134 13.72 2.85 -0.44
N VAL A 135 13.83 1.53 -0.20
CA VAL A 135 12.85 0.77 0.60
C VAL A 135 12.79 1.29 2.04
N PHE A 136 13.94 1.51 2.68
CA PHE A 136 14.02 2.10 4.03
C PHE A 136 13.31 3.46 4.08
N GLY A 137 13.65 4.35 3.14
CA GLY A 137 13.07 5.69 3.06
C GLY A 137 11.55 5.66 2.84
N ALA A 138 11.08 4.80 1.94
CA ALA A 138 9.65 4.62 1.67
C ALA A 138 8.89 4.09 2.90
N ALA A 139 9.47 3.12 3.62
CA ALA A 139 8.90 2.57 4.83
C ALA A 139 8.82 3.63 5.95
N ALA A 140 9.90 4.37 6.18
CA ALA A 140 9.96 5.46 7.17
C ALA A 140 8.98 6.60 6.85
N LEU A 141 8.89 7.01 5.59
CA LEU A 141 7.97 8.05 5.13
C LEU A 141 6.51 7.62 5.29
N THR A 142 6.19 6.39 4.91
CA THR A 142 4.83 5.83 5.07
C THR A 142 4.43 5.76 6.53
N PHE A 143 5.34 5.32 7.41
CA PHE A 143 5.12 5.34 8.86
C PHE A 143 4.89 6.77 9.36
N GLY A 144 5.74 7.73 8.97
CA GLY A 144 5.63 9.13 9.34
C GLY A 144 4.28 9.75 8.95
N ILE A 145 3.85 9.58 7.70
CA ILE A 145 2.53 10.05 7.23
C ILE A 145 1.41 9.40 8.04
N SER A 146 1.50 8.08 8.25
CA SER A 146 0.46 7.36 8.99
C SER A 146 0.39 7.79 10.45
N TYR A 147 1.53 8.12 11.06
CA TYR A 147 1.63 8.64 12.41
C TYR A 147 1.03 10.04 12.52
N THR A 148 1.37 10.96 11.61
CA THR A 148 0.85 12.34 11.63
C THR A 148 -0.66 12.38 11.41
N VAL A 149 -1.18 11.58 10.48
CA VAL A 149 -2.64 11.46 10.24
C VAL A 149 -3.37 10.95 11.48
N ARG A 150 -2.79 9.98 12.21
CA ARG A 150 -3.38 9.47 13.45
C ARG A 150 -3.26 10.45 14.61
N LYS A 151 -2.16 11.21 14.68
CA LYS A 151 -1.98 12.27 15.69
C LYS A 151 -2.94 13.45 15.48
N ALA A 152 -3.34 13.71 14.24
CA ALA A 152 -4.24 14.80 13.87
C ALA A 152 -5.75 14.44 13.98
N ARG A 153 -6.07 13.18 14.28
CA ARG A 153 -7.44 12.70 14.55
C ARG A 153 -7.67 12.63 16.04
#